data_AF-A0A7C7CM58-F1
#
_entry.id   AF-A0A7C7CM58-F1
#
_cell.length_a   1.000
_cell.length_b   1.000
_cell.length_c   1.000
_cell.angle_alpha   90.00
_cell.angle_beta   90.00
_cell.angle_gamma   90.00
#
_symmetry.space_group_name_H-M   'P 1'
#
loop_
_entity.id
_entity.type
_entity.pdbx_description
1 polymer ?
#
loop_
_entity_poly.entity_id
_entity_poly.type
_entity_poly.pdbx_seq_one_letter_code
_entity_poly.pdbx_strand_id
1 'polypeptide(L)'
;MRNIIVIVILLIESLLAQSFGQNKVQYKEFDWSLISSPNFDVYFYGDDTQLAEFTAEVAEEAHEQISKHLRWTLKKRVSIIVYHSHNDFQQTNVIWQYMQEGIGGVTELFKNRVVLPFEGDYKQFRHVIHHELVHALLNDMIYDGSIQSIIAGRVKLQIPLWANEGLAEYLSMNWDTKADMTMRDLSINESMPTVKELESYMAYKGGQSIWRFIAEKYGREKIGEIINAMKMTQNAEKGIERALGMDYEDLTKQWHKYLKKEYWPDVAGRDEIEDIAKRLTDHKKEKNYYNISPSVSPDGSKIAVLSDRSGYFDIYILGAIDGEEIRRLVKGNRSVDFEELKLLQPGISWAPDSKRIAIAAKAGKSDALYLIDVKTKKKEKLIFNLDGIFTAAWSPDGNQLAFIGTQDGASDVYIYDVEAEELTALTNDIYSDSEPAWNNDGSKLVFVSDRKDDVTGQNTPAAIVEHDYSQKDLYTIDLVSGNINRLTATEHNEDYPVWAHTEENTLFYVSDKDGVWNIYRHNLGTDPVAITNILTGTFQLSLTNDDSY
;
A
#
# COMPACT_ATOMS: atom_id res chain seq x y z
N MET A 1 -70.80 -13.05 -9.06
CA MET A 1 -69.78 -13.63 -8.16
C MET A 1 -68.99 -14.62 -9.01
N ARG A 2 -67.89 -14.22 -9.66
CA ARG A 2 -66.55 -13.87 -9.16
C ARG A 2 -65.84 -15.11 -8.61
N ASN A 3 -64.83 -15.58 -9.33
CA ASN A 3 -63.59 -16.16 -8.80
C ASN A 3 -62.49 -15.81 -9.80
N ILE A 4 -61.71 -14.78 -9.45
CA ILE A 4 -60.45 -14.40 -10.12
C ILE A 4 -59.35 -14.97 -9.23
N ILE A 5 -58.54 -15.86 -9.79
CA ILE A 5 -57.29 -16.32 -9.17
C ILE A 5 -56.25 -15.23 -9.41
N VAL A 6 -55.82 -14.58 -8.34
CA VAL A 6 -54.69 -13.64 -8.34
C VAL A 6 -53.41 -14.48 -8.13
N ILE A 7 -52.56 -14.51 -9.14
CA ILE A 7 -51.18 -14.97 -9.03
C ILE A 7 -50.38 -13.82 -8.42
N VAL A 8 -49.92 -13.99 -7.20
CA VAL A 8 -49.00 -13.08 -6.53
C VAL A 8 -47.60 -13.32 -7.09
N ILE A 9 -47.09 -12.35 -7.85
CA ILE A 9 -45.69 -12.27 -8.23
C ILE A 9 -44.91 -11.83 -6.99
N LEU A 10 -44.20 -12.77 -6.37
CA LEU A 10 -43.17 -12.47 -5.38
C LEU A 10 -41.97 -11.88 -6.13
N LEU A 11 -41.91 -10.55 -6.17
CA LEU A 11 -40.67 -9.82 -6.40
C LEU A 11 -39.72 -10.17 -5.25
N ILE A 12 -38.74 -11.03 -5.53
CA ILE A 12 -37.54 -11.12 -4.72
C ILE A 12 -36.75 -9.87 -5.07
N GLU A 13 -37.04 -8.77 -4.37
CA GLU A 13 -36.06 -7.72 -4.23
C GLU A 13 -34.87 -8.34 -3.52
N SER A 14 -33.74 -8.45 -4.22
CA SER A 14 -32.46 -8.57 -3.56
C SER A 14 -32.35 -7.33 -2.67
N LEU A 15 -32.62 -7.51 -1.38
CA LEU A 15 -32.21 -6.58 -0.34
C LEU A 15 -30.69 -6.43 -0.50
N LEU A 16 -30.29 -5.38 -1.23
CA LEU A 16 -29.01 -4.74 -1.01
C LEU A 16 -29.02 -4.41 0.47
N ALA A 17 -28.29 -5.20 1.26
CA ALA A 17 -28.06 -4.88 2.65
C ALA A 17 -27.34 -3.52 2.64
N GLN A 18 -28.11 -2.45 2.80
CA GLN A 18 -27.60 -1.12 3.03
C GLN A 18 -26.82 -1.23 4.33
N SER A 19 -25.49 -1.05 4.26
CA SER A 19 -24.69 -0.78 5.45
C SER A 19 -25.34 0.39 6.18
N PHE A 20 -26.06 0.10 7.25
CA PHE A 20 -26.76 1.09 8.05
C PHE A 20 -25.71 1.82 8.88
N GLY A 21 -25.39 3.08 8.57
CA GLY A 21 -24.63 3.95 9.49
C GLY A 21 -23.47 4.79 8.95
N GLN A 22 -23.16 4.80 7.65
CA GLN A 22 -22.13 5.72 7.11
C GLN A 22 -22.71 6.56 5.96
N ASN A 23 -23.21 7.76 6.28
CA ASN A 23 -23.37 8.78 5.26
C ASN A 23 -21.98 9.26 4.87
N LYS A 24 -21.67 9.31 3.57
CA LYS A 24 -20.42 9.91 3.05
C LYS A 24 -20.48 11.41 3.33
N VAL A 25 -19.71 11.88 4.31
CA VAL A 25 -19.68 13.29 4.70
C VAL A 25 -18.74 14.03 3.75
N GLN A 26 -19.20 15.15 3.20
CA GLN A 26 -18.37 16.08 2.44
C GLN A 26 -17.97 17.23 3.35
N TYR A 27 -16.68 17.39 3.57
CA TYR A 27 -16.09 18.43 4.42
C TYR A 27 -15.56 19.62 3.62
N LYS A 28 -15.12 19.39 2.38
CA LYS A 28 -14.56 20.41 1.48
C LYS A 28 -15.43 20.57 0.24
N GLU A 29 -15.47 21.79 -0.27
CA GLU A 29 -15.87 22.08 -1.65
C GLU A 29 -14.59 22.14 -2.50
N PHE A 30 -14.60 21.49 -3.65
CA PHE A 30 -13.44 21.40 -4.54
C PHE A 30 -13.67 22.30 -5.76
N ASP A 31 -12.75 23.22 -6.01
CA ASP A 31 -12.72 24.01 -7.25
C ASP A 31 -11.92 23.26 -8.31
N TRP A 32 -12.63 22.62 -9.23
CA TRP A 32 -12.05 21.68 -10.19
C TRP A 32 -11.51 22.38 -11.43
N SER A 33 -10.26 22.07 -11.76
CA SER A 33 -9.60 22.36 -13.02
C SER A 33 -9.48 21.09 -13.88
N LEU A 34 -9.15 21.28 -15.16
CA LEU A 34 -9.02 20.20 -16.13
C LEU A 34 -7.83 20.45 -17.04
N ILE A 35 -6.99 19.42 -17.20
CA ILE A 35 -6.09 19.30 -18.34
C ILE A 35 -6.49 18.09 -19.20
N SER A 36 -6.13 18.13 -20.49
CA SER A 36 -6.45 17.05 -21.42
C SER A 36 -5.21 16.59 -22.17
N SER A 37 -5.09 15.28 -22.33
CA SER A 37 -4.15 14.60 -23.21
C SER A 37 -4.91 13.96 -24.41
N PRO A 38 -4.25 13.25 -25.33
CA PRO A 38 -4.94 12.54 -26.40
C PRO A 38 -6.04 11.59 -25.92
N ASN A 39 -5.76 10.77 -24.91
CA ASN A 39 -6.62 9.69 -24.40
C ASN A 39 -7.26 9.97 -23.04
N PHE A 40 -6.89 11.05 -22.34
CA PHE A 40 -7.36 11.31 -20.98
C PHE A 40 -7.78 12.76 -20.75
N ASP A 41 -8.72 12.92 -19.82
CA ASP A 41 -9.12 14.20 -19.25
C ASP A 41 -8.85 14.11 -17.74
N VAL A 42 -7.87 14.87 -17.23
CA VAL A 42 -7.41 14.82 -15.84
C VAL A 42 -7.99 16.00 -15.05
N TYR A 43 -8.86 15.68 -14.10
CA TYR A 43 -9.49 16.62 -13.18
C TYR A 43 -8.69 16.70 -11.88
N PHE A 44 -8.36 17.90 -11.46
CA PHE A 44 -7.61 18.23 -10.24
C PHE A 44 -8.20 19.48 -9.60
N TYR A 45 -7.77 19.87 -8.40
CA TYR A 45 -8.25 21.08 -7.72
C TYR A 45 -7.11 21.87 -7.08
N GLY A 46 -7.36 23.15 -6.78
CA GLY A 46 -6.30 24.03 -6.28
C GLY A 46 -5.25 24.34 -7.35
N ASP A 47 -4.04 24.67 -6.91
CA ASP A 47 -2.95 25.15 -7.78
C ASP A 47 -1.98 24.04 -8.24
N ASP A 48 -2.28 22.76 -7.96
CA ASP A 48 -1.41 21.61 -8.25
C ASP A 48 -1.53 21.12 -9.71
N THR A 49 -1.07 21.97 -10.62
CA THR A 49 -1.06 21.64 -12.05
C THR A 49 0.01 20.56 -12.35
N GLN A 50 1.07 20.48 -11.55
CA GLN A 50 2.18 19.56 -11.81
C GLN A 50 1.80 18.10 -11.55
N LEU A 51 1.09 17.79 -10.46
CA LEU A 51 0.58 16.45 -10.22
C LEU A 51 -0.39 16.00 -11.32
N ALA A 52 -1.21 16.93 -11.83
CA ALA A 52 -2.10 16.66 -12.95
C ALA A 52 -1.32 16.35 -14.24
N GLU A 53 -0.30 17.14 -14.57
CA GLU A 53 0.59 16.92 -15.72
C GLU A 53 1.30 15.57 -15.64
N PHE A 54 1.89 15.25 -14.47
CA PHE A 54 2.47 13.93 -14.19
C PHE A 54 1.46 12.80 -14.42
N THR A 55 0.23 12.95 -13.90
CA THR A 55 -0.84 11.96 -14.05
C THR A 55 -1.17 11.74 -15.53
N ALA A 56 -1.27 12.82 -16.32
CA ALA A 56 -1.57 12.73 -17.74
C ALA A 56 -0.47 12.00 -18.51
N GLU A 57 0.79 12.30 -18.22
CA GLU A 57 1.94 11.65 -18.86
C GLU A 57 2.01 10.16 -18.54
N VAL A 58 1.96 9.79 -17.25
CA VAL A 58 1.94 8.39 -16.80
C VAL A 58 0.74 7.64 -17.38
N ALA A 59 -0.42 8.27 -17.49
CA ALA A 59 -1.60 7.66 -18.08
C ALA A 59 -1.42 7.35 -19.57
N GLU A 60 -0.80 8.24 -20.34
CA GLU A 60 -0.48 8.00 -21.76
C GLU A 60 0.57 6.90 -21.93
N GLU A 61 1.60 6.85 -21.08
CA GLU A 61 2.57 5.75 -21.09
C GLU A 61 1.91 4.40 -20.79
N ALA A 62 1.09 4.35 -19.73
CA ALA A 62 0.36 3.15 -19.34
C ALA A 62 -0.60 2.72 -20.46
N HIS A 63 -1.32 3.65 -21.07
CA HIS A 63 -2.18 3.37 -22.22
C HIS A 63 -1.42 2.72 -23.36
N GLU A 64 -0.25 3.25 -23.73
CA GLU A 64 0.56 2.69 -24.81
C GLU A 64 0.97 1.25 -24.50
N GLN A 65 1.43 0.98 -23.27
CA GLN A 65 1.87 -0.35 -22.83
C GLN A 65 0.70 -1.34 -22.79
N ILE A 66 -0.39 -1.00 -22.12
CA ILE A 66 -1.57 -1.87 -21.99
C ILE A 66 -2.18 -2.14 -23.37
N SER A 67 -2.25 -1.12 -24.23
CA SER A 67 -2.81 -1.24 -25.58
C SER A 67 -2.05 -2.24 -26.44
N LYS A 68 -0.71 -2.29 -26.32
CA LYS A 68 0.13 -3.30 -26.98
C LYS A 68 -0.19 -4.72 -26.51
N HIS A 69 -0.37 -4.91 -25.20
CA HIS A 69 -0.64 -6.22 -24.61
C HIS A 69 -2.07 -6.73 -24.89
N LEU A 70 -3.07 -5.85 -24.85
CA LEU A 70 -4.46 -6.19 -25.11
C LEU A 70 -4.84 -6.18 -26.59
N ARG A 71 -4.00 -5.58 -27.45
CA ARG A 71 -4.32 -5.25 -28.85
C ARG A 71 -5.63 -4.45 -28.96
N TRP A 72 -5.78 -3.49 -28.06
CA TRP A 72 -6.98 -2.67 -27.92
C TRP A 72 -6.58 -1.23 -27.62
N THR A 73 -7.26 -0.26 -28.23
CA THR A 73 -7.10 1.16 -27.89
C THR A 73 -8.42 1.71 -27.38
N LEU A 74 -8.36 2.61 -26.41
CA LEU A 74 -9.54 3.32 -25.92
C LEU A 74 -10.33 3.96 -27.08
N LYS A 75 -11.65 3.75 -27.09
CA LYS A 75 -12.55 4.37 -28.07
C LYS A 75 -12.84 5.84 -27.78
N LYS A 76 -12.71 6.24 -26.52
CA LYS A 76 -13.03 7.58 -26.00
C LYS A 76 -12.05 7.94 -24.90
N ARG A 77 -11.93 9.24 -24.62
CA ARG A 77 -11.16 9.70 -23.48
C ARG A 77 -11.73 9.17 -22.17
N VAL A 78 -10.85 8.73 -21.29
CA VAL A 78 -11.17 8.32 -19.93
C VAL A 78 -10.92 9.52 -19.01
N SER A 79 -11.87 9.80 -18.12
CA SER A 79 -11.67 10.85 -17.11
C SER A 79 -10.90 10.27 -15.93
N ILE A 80 -9.84 10.95 -15.51
CA ILE A 80 -9.06 10.66 -14.30
C ILE A 80 -9.32 11.79 -13.30
N ILE A 81 -9.66 11.47 -12.06
CA ILE A 81 -9.96 12.45 -11.01
C ILE A 81 -8.93 12.25 -9.89
N VAL A 82 -8.09 13.25 -9.67
CA VAL A 82 -6.97 13.21 -8.73
C VAL A 82 -7.32 13.99 -7.47
N TYR A 83 -7.03 13.40 -6.32
CA TYR A 83 -7.16 14.01 -5.00
C TYR A 83 -5.80 14.12 -4.31
N HIS A 84 -5.56 15.20 -3.57
CA HIS A 84 -4.26 15.45 -2.90
C HIS A 84 -4.07 14.64 -1.62
N SER A 85 -5.11 13.92 -1.19
CA SER A 85 -5.05 13.05 -0.02
C SER A 85 -6.12 11.97 -0.08
N HIS A 86 -5.91 10.88 0.65
CA HIS A 86 -6.96 9.87 0.89
C HIS A 86 -8.19 10.47 1.60
N ASN A 87 -7.98 11.46 2.46
CA ASN A 87 -9.06 12.20 3.12
C ASN A 87 -10.00 12.91 2.14
N ASP A 88 -9.46 13.49 1.09
CA ASP A 88 -10.24 14.15 0.05
C ASP A 88 -10.86 13.13 -0.93
N PHE A 89 -10.13 12.07 -1.27
CA PHE A 89 -10.64 10.93 -2.05
C PHE A 89 -11.86 10.27 -1.40
N GLN A 90 -11.87 10.14 -0.07
CA GLN A 90 -13.00 9.65 0.71
C GLN A 90 -14.27 10.48 0.59
N GLN A 91 -14.19 11.71 0.09
CA GLN A 91 -15.34 12.61 -0.11
C GLN A 91 -15.89 12.54 -1.54
N THR A 92 -15.30 11.72 -2.42
CA THR A 92 -15.66 11.65 -3.84
C THR A 92 -17.14 11.33 -4.06
N ASN A 93 -17.80 12.06 -4.95
CA ASN A 93 -19.17 11.76 -5.38
C ASN A 93 -19.22 10.89 -6.66
N VAL A 94 -18.06 10.47 -7.16
CA VAL A 94 -17.95 9.65 -8.36
C VAL A 94 -18.48 8.24 -8.10
N ILE A 95 -18.20 7.72 -6.90
CA ILE A 95 -18.56 6.39 -6.44
C ILE A 95 -19.30 6.49 -5.10
N TRP A 96 -20.38 5.72 -4.98
CA TRP A 96 -21.25 5.69 -3.80
C TRP A 96 -20.63 4.98 -2.60
N GLN A 97 -19.79 3.98 -2.85
CA GLN A 97 -19.07 3.26 -1.81
C GLN A 97 -18.07 4.20 -1.09
N TYR A 98 -17.91 3.99 0.21
CA TYR A 98 -16.91 4.66 1.02
C TYR A 98 -15.53 4.02 0.76
N MET A 99 -14.51 4.84 0.54
CA MET A 99 -13.17 4.41 0.18
C MET A 99 -12.32 4.26 1.44
N GLN A 100 -12.28 3.08 2.02
CA GLN A 100 -11.49 2.82 3.23
C GLN A 100 -9.98 2.95 2.94
N GLU A 101 -9.20 3.31 3.95
CA GLU A 101 -7.74 3.13 3.96
C GLU A 101 -7.33 1.76 3.39
N GLY A 102 -6.29 1.75 2.55
CA GLY A 102 -5.87 0.58 1.79
C GLY A 102 -6.43 0.48 0.35
N ILE A 103 -7.41 1.31 -0.02
CA ILE A 103 -7.85 1.46 -1.42
C ILE A 103 -7.04 2.59 -2.06
N GLY A 104 -6.03 2.23 -2.85
CA GLY A 104 -5.14 3.19 -3.51
C GLY A 104 -5.75 3.88 -4.74
N GLY A 105 -6.83 3.34 -5.31
CA GLY A 105 -7.48 3.85 -6.51
C GLY A 105 -8.73 3.05 -6.86
N VAL A 106 -9.53 3.55 -7.80
CA VAL A 106 -10.72 2.83 -8.28
C VAL A 106 -11.17 3.24 -9.68
N THR A 107 -11.56 2.25 -10.46
CA THR A 107 -12.17 2.41 -11.79
C THR A 107 -13.68 2.18 -11.74
N GLU A 108 -14.42 3.25 -11.98
CA GLU A 108 -15.87 3.32 -11.96
C GLU A 108 -16.47 2.86 -13.30
N LEU A 109 -17.16 1.71 -13.31
CA LEU A 109 -17.65 1.03 -14.53
C LEU A 109 -18.77 1.77 -15.30
N PHE A 110 -19.59 2.61 -14.66
CA PHE A 110 -20.76 3.27 -15.29
C PHE A 110 -20.34 4.27 -16.37
N LYS A 111 -19.38 5.15 -16.05
CA LYS A 111 -18.82 6.14 -16.98
C LYS A 111 -17.36 5.86 -17.39
N ASN A 112 -16.79 4.76 -16.91
CA ASN A 112 -15.38 4.41 -17.10
C ASN A 112 -14.44 5.53 -16.63
N ARG A 113 -14.58 5.93 -15.36
CA ARG A 113 -13.79 7.00 -14.74
C ARG A 113 -12.82 6.41 -13.74
N VAL A 114 -11.59 6.92 -13.72
CA VAL A 114 -10.57 6.54 -12.74
C VAL A 114 -10.51 7.61 -11.67
N VAL A 115 -10.43 7.20 -10.40
CA VAL A 115 -10.38 8.11 -9.25
C VAL A 115 -9.24 7.69 -8.34
N LEU A 116 -8.35 8.63 -8.01
CA LEU A 116 -7.07 8.34 -7.36
C LEU A 116 -6.76 9.39 -6.27
N PRO A 117 -6.41 8.99 -5.04
CA PRO A 117 -5.62 9.81 -4.13
C PRO A 117 -4.14 9.81 -4.50
N PHE A 118 -3.46 10.90 -4.18
CA PHE A 118 -2.02 10.97 -4.05
C PHE A 118 -1.66 11.06 -2.56
N GLU A 119 -0.69 10.26 -2.11
CA GLU A 119 -0.27 10.15 -0.70
C GLU A 119 1.23 10.40 -0.52
N GLY A 120 1.85 11.17 -1.43
CA GLY A 120 3.25 11.57 -1.31
C GLY A 120 4.29 10.59 -1.86
N ASP A 121 3.87 9.52 -2.54
CA ASP A 121 4.75 8.50 -3.16
C ASP A 121 4.46 8.36 -4.67
N TYR A 122 5.38 8.87 -5.50
CA TYR A 122 5.24 8.86 -6.96
C TYR A 122 5.33 7.47 -7.58
N LYS A 123 6.15 6.56 -7.01
CA LYS A 123 6.27 5.16 -7.49
C LYS A 123 4.95 4.43 -7.30
N GLN A 124 4.37 4.56 -6.10
CA GLN A 124 3.08 3.97 -5.78
C GLN A 124 1.97 4.59 -6.64
N PHE A 125 1.95 5.92 -6.79
CA PHE A 125 0.95 6.60 -7.60
C PHE A 125 1.00 6.17 -9.08
N ARG A 126 2.20 6.06 -9.66
CA ARG A 126 2.42 5.54 -11.01
C ARG A 126 1.86 4.13 -11.19
N HIS A 127 2.15 3.24 -10.22
CA HIS A 127 1.63 1.88 -10.23
C HIS A 127 0.10 1.85 -10.20
N VAL A 128 -0.54 2.63 -9.32
CA VAL A 128 -2.01 2.68 -9.21
C VAL A 128 -2.64 3.25 -10.48
N ILE A 129 -2.10 4.32 -11.07
CA ILE A 129 -2.59 4.85 -12.35
C ILE A 129 -2.61 3.74 -13.40
N HIS A 130 -1.51 3.01 -13.55
CA HIS A 130 -1.44 1.91 -14.51
C HIS A 130 -2.44 0.79 -14.17
N HIS A 131 -2.51 0.36 -12.91
CA HIS A 131 -3.42 -0.68 -12.43
C HIS A 131 -4.87 -0.36 -12.79
N GLU A 132 -5.34 0.84 -12.43
CA GLU A 132 -6.70 1.29 -12.72
C GLU A 132 -6.96 1.44 -14.23
N LEU A 133 -5.96 1.87 -14.99
CA LEU A 133 -6.10 1.95 -16.45
C LEU A 133 -6.23 0.58 -17.12
N VAL A 134 -5.69 -0.51 -16.54
CA VAL A 134 -5.96 -1.87 -17.04
C VAL A 134 -7.45 -2.17 -16.94
N HIS A 135 -8.08 -1.87 -15.80
CA HIS A 135 -9.53 -2.00 -15.64
C HIS A 135 -10.29 -1.11 -16.63
N ALA A 136 -9.88 0.13 -16.83
CA ALA A 136 -10.54 1.06 -17.74
C ALA A 136 -10.49 0.57 -19.20
N LEU A 137 -9.37 0.00 -19.64
CA LEU A 137 -9.23 -0.57 -20.98
C LEU A 137 -10.01 -1.88 -21.13
N LEU A 138 -10.01 -2.76 -20.11
CA LEU A 138 -10.84 -3.97 -20.11
C LEU A 138 -12.34 -3.62 -20.18
N ASN A 139 -12.76 -2.58 -19.46
CA ASN A 139 -14.14 -2.09 -19.49
C ASN A 139 -14.53 -1.55 -20.87
N ASP A 140 -13.66 -0.77 -21.52
CA ASP A 140 -13.89 -0.28 -22.88
C ASP A 140 -13.91 -1.43 -23.92
N MET A 141 -13.01 -2.40 -23.75
CA MET A 141 -12.87 -3.55 -24.62
C MET A 141 -14.06 -4.50 -24.52
N ILE A 142 -14.51 -4.85 -23.32
CA ILE A 142 -15.48 -5.92 -23.09
C ILE A 142 -16.91 -5.36 -23.00
N TYR A 143 -17.09 -4.21 -22.35
CA TYR A 143 -18.40 -3.64 -22.04
C TYR A 143 -18.72 -2.37 -22.84
N ASP A 144 -17.94 -2.04 -23.87
CA ASP A 144 -18.05 -0.79 -24.65
C ASP A 144 -17.94 0.48 -23.78
N GLY A 145 -17.26 0.39 -22.64
CA GLY A 145 -16.99 1.51 -21.73
C GLY A 145 -18.19 1.91 -20.88
N SER A 146 -19.24 1.08 -20.79
CA SER A 146 -20.40 1.33 -19.93
C SER A 146 -21.16 0.06 -19.53
N ILE A 147 -21.71 0.04 -18.31
CA ILE A 147 -22.58 -1.04 -17.80
C ILE A 147 -23.85 -1.28 -18.66
N GLN A 148 -24.21 -0.37 -19.57
CA GLN A 148 -25.39 -0.51 -20.44
C GLN A 148 -25.37 -1.78 -21.29
N SER A 149 -24.19 -2.24 -21.72
CA SER A 149 -24.02 -3.48 -22.49
C SER A 149 -24.36 -4.73 -21.67
N ILE A 150 -24.03 -4.72 -20.37
CA ILE A 150 -24.37 -5.76 -19.39
C ILE A 150 -25.87 -5.74 -19.12
N ILE A 151 -26.45 -4.56 -18.82
CA ILE A 151 -27.89 -4.41 -18.54
C ILE A 151 -28.74 -4.85 -19.73
N ALA A 152 -28.29 -4.55 -20.96
CA ALA A 152 -28.96 -4.98 -22.18
C ALA A 152 -28.79 -6.50 -22.49
N GLY A 153 -28.06 -7.24 -21.66
CA GLY A 153 -27.80 -8.68 -21.82
C GLY A 153 -26.92 -9.03 -23.01
N ARG A 154 -26.22 -8.04 -23.59
CA ARG A 154 -25.34 -8.24 -24.77
C ARG A 154 -24.02 -8.88 -24.38
N VAL A 155 -23.57 -8.65 -23.15
CA VAL A 155 -22.36 -9.24 -22.59
C VAL A 155 -22.75 -10.05 -21.35
N LYS A 156 -22.35 -11.33 -21.34
CA LYS A 156 -22.51 -12.28 -20.23
C LYS A 156 -21.17 -12.66 -19.59
N LEU A 157 -20.05 -12.25 -20.19
CA LEU A 157 -18.74 -12.48 -19.61
C LEU A 157 -18.63 -11.74 -18.28
N GLN A 158 -18.28 -12.48 -17.24
CA GLN A 158 -17.75 -11.95 -15.99
C GLN A 158 -16.30 -12.41 -15.90
N ILE A 159 -15.38 -11.45 -15.83
CA ILE A 159 -13.96 -11.75 -15.65
C ILE A 159 -13.76 -12.17 -14.18
N PRO A 160 -13.13 -13.32 -13.91
CA PRO A 160 -12.78 -13.72 -12.54
C PRO A 160 -11.86 -12.70 -11.88
N LEU A 161 -11.99 -12.52 -10.56
CA LEU A 161 -11.22 -11.52 -9.81
C LEU A 161 -9.71 -11.73 -10.00
N TRP A 162 -9.21 -12.97 -9.88
CA TRP A 162 -7.79 -13.28 -10.10
C TRP A 162 -7.28 -12.85 -11.48
N ALA A 163 -8.12 -12.96 -12.51
CA ALA A 163 -7.74 -12.65 -13.87
C ALA A 163 -7.75 -11.13 -14.10
N ASN A 164 -8.67 -10.41 -13.46
CA ASN A 164 -8.78 -8.96 -13.55
C ASN A 164 -7.71 -8.25 -12.70
N GLU A 165 -7.69 -8.49 -11.39
CA GLU A 165 -6.74 -7.86 -10.45
C GLU A 165 -5.32 -8.32 -10.73
N GLY A 166 -5.11 -9.62 -10.92
CA GLY A 166 -3.80 -10.14 -11.23
C GLY A 166 -3.21 -9.61 -12.55
N LEU A 167 -4.05 -9.30 -13.54
CA LEU A 167 -3.58 -8.69 -14.79
C LEU A 167 -3.17 -7.24 -14.57
N ALA A 168 -3.96 -6.50 -13.79
CA ALA A 168 -3.68 -5.12 -13.45
C ALA A 168 -2.37 -4.98 -12.65
N GLU A 169 -2.14 -5.87 -11.67
CA GLU A 169 -0.87 -6.00 -10.95
C GLU A 169 0.30 -6.36 -11.88
N TYR A 170 0.12 -7.37 -12.73
CA TYR A 170 1.19 -7.84 -13.61
C TYR A 170 1.60 -6.83 -14.67
N LEU A 171 0.66 -6.09 -15.27
CA LEU A 171 1.00 -5.09 -16.27
C LEU A 171 1.57 -3.81 -15.64
N SER A 172 1.14 -3.44 -14.43
CA SER A 172 1.60 -2.23 -13.77
C SER A 172 2.98 -2.35 -13.11
N MET A 173 3.32 -3.50 -12.51
CA MET A 173 4.59 -3.70 -11.78
C MET A 173 5.49 -4.78 -12.37
N ASN A 174 4.99 -5.62 -13.29
CA ASN A 174 5.63 -6.88 -13.67
C ASN A 174 5.75 -7.86 -12.49
N TRP A 175 6.95 -8.02 -11.93
CA TRP A 175 7.23 -8.91 -10.79
C TRP A 175 7.95 -8.13 -9.71
N ASP A 176 7.39 -8.14 -8.50
CA ASP A 176 7.90 -7.39 -7.35
C ASP A 176 8.30 -8.33 -6.20
N THR A 177 9.16 -7.84 -5.30
CA THR A 177 9.68 -8.61 -4.15
C THR A 177 8.56 -9.19 -3.28
N LYS A 178 7.45 -8.47 -3.09
CA LYS A 178 6.32 -8.96 -2.29
C LYS A 178 5.60 -10.13 -2.97
N ALA A 179 5.40 -10.06 -4.29
CA ALA A 179 4.89 -11.18 -5.09
C ALA A 179 5.81 -12.40 -5.01
N ASP A 180 7.13 -12.18 -5.10
CA ASP A 180 8.15 -13.22 -4.99
C ASP A 180 8.07 -13.96 -3.67
N MET A 181 8.10 -13.22 -2.56
CA MET A 181 8.01 -13.78 -1.20
C MET A 181 6.69 -14.51 -0.95
N THR A 182 5.56 -13.92 -1.40
CA THR A 182 4.24 -14.54 -1.24
C THR A 182 4.17 -15.87 -2.00
N MET A 183 4.69 -15.91 -3.24
CA MET A 183 4.67 -17.15 -4.02
C MET A 183 5.68 -18.17 -3.51
N ARG A 184 6.84 -17.74 -2.98
CA ARG A 184 7.81 -18.62 -2.33
C ARG A 184 7.16 -19.31 -1.13
N ASP A 185 6.60 -18.54 -0.20
CA ASP A 185 5.87 -19.06 0.96
C ASP A 185 4.79 -20.05 0.52
N LEU A 186 3.95 -19.65 -0.43
CA LEU A 186 2.89 -20.50 -0.97
C LEU A 186 3.41 -21.84 -1.52
N SER A 187 4.54 -21.83 -2.22
CA SER A 187 5.11 -23.01 -2.88
C SER A 187 5.70 -24.05 -1.92
N ILE A 188 6.13 -23.60 -0.73
CA ILE A 188 6.74 -24.42 0.31
C ILE A 188 5.67 -24.97 1.26
N ASN A 189 4.55 -24.26 1.41
CA ASN A 189 3.41 -24.70 2.20
C ASN A 189 2.74 -25.98 1.64
N GLU A 190 2.13 -26.76 2.55
CA GLU A 190 1.54 -28.07 2.21
C GLU A 190 0.37 -27.99 1.23
N SER A 191 -0.34 -26.85 1.15
CA SER A 191 -1.53 -26.68 0.31
C SER A 191 -1.51 -25.36 -0.47
N MET A 192 -1.20 -25.45 -1.77
CA MET A 192 -1.32 -24.32 -2.71
C MET A 192 -2.78 -24.20 -3.22
N PRO A 193 -3.38 -22.99 -3.23
CA PRO A 193 -4.72 -22.78 -3.78
C PRO A 193 -4.75 -23.05 -5.28
N THR A 194 -5.90 -23.52 -5.77
CA THR A 194 -6.19 -23.63 -7.19
C THR A 194 -6.53 -22.28 -7.80
N VAL A 195 -6.54 -22.19 -9.14
CA VAL A 195 -6.94 -20.96 -9.86
C VAL A 195 -8.35 -20.47 -9.45
N LYS A 196 -9.25 -21.38 -9.06
CA LYS A 196 -10.63 -21.05 -8.62
C LYS A 196 -10.70 -20.54 -7.18
N GLU A 197 -9.65 -20.73 -6.40
CA GLU A 197 -9.57 -20.36 -4.98
C GLU A 197 -8.79 -19.06 -4.76
N LEU A 198 -8.32 -18.41 -5.83
CA LEU A 198 -7.61 -17.14 -5.77
C LEU A 198 -8.59 -15.99 -5.55
N GLU A 199 -8.89 -15.76 -4.28
CA GLU A 199 -9.75 -14.68 -3.80
C GLU A 199 -8.95 -13.71 -2.90
N SER A 200 -9.54 -12.56 -2.59
CA SER A 200 -8.93 -11.54 -1.70
C SER A 200 -7.49 -11.21 -2.13
N TYR A 201 -6.52 -11.20 -1.22
CA TYR A 201 -5.12 -10.90 -1.53
C TYR A 201 -4.51 -11.83 -2.60
N MET A 202 -4.95 -13.08 -2.66
CA MET A 202 -4.46 -14.06 -3.65
C MET A 202 -4.99 -13.80 -5.05
N ALA A 203 -6.10 -13.06 -5.21
CA ALA A 203 -6.53 -12.61 -6.53
C ALA A 203 -5.51 -11.65 -7.16
N TYR A 204 -4.86 -10.82 -6.34
CA TYR A 204 -3.81 -9.89 -6.76
C TYR A 204 -2.50 -10.64 -7.01
N LYS A 205 -1.83 -11.14 -5.97
CA LYS A 205 -0.48 -11.74 -6.11
C LYS A 205 -0.48 -13.13 -6.74
N GLY A 206 -1.48 -13.96 -6.46
CA GLY A 206 -1.65 -15.25 -7.15
C GLY A 206 -2.04 -15.07 -8.61
N GLY A 207 -2.95 -14.12 -8.90
CA GLY A 207 -3.31 -13.76 -10.27
C GLY A 207 -2.13 -13.20 -11.06
N GLN A 208 -1.35 -12.28 -10.47
CA GLN A 208 -0.10 -11.75 -11.02
C GLN A 208 0.87 -12.89 -11.38
N SER A 209 1.01 -13.87 -10.49
CA SER A 209 1.84 -15.05 -10.71
C SER A 209 1.38 -15.91 -11.88
N ILE A 210 0.06 -16.11 -12.06
CA ILE A 210 -0.48 -16.84 -13.21
C ILE A 210 -0.20 -16.09 -14.51
N TRP A 211 -0.37 -14.76 -14.53
CA TRP A 211 -0.06 -13.97 -15.73
C TRP A 211 1.43 -13.95 -16.05
N ARG A 212 2.31 -13.90 -15.04
CA ARG A 212 3.76 -14.11 -15.20
C ARG A 212 4.05 -15.48 -15.82
N PHE A 213 3.49 -16.55 -15.25
CA PHE A 213 3.64 -17.90 -15.80
C PHE A 213 3.19 -17.99 -17.27
N ILE A 214 2.04 -17.41 -17.60
CA ILE A 214 1.51 -17.40 -18.97
C ILE A 214 2.46 -16.63 -19.90
N ALA A 215 2.89 -15.44 -19.49
CA ALA A 215 3.73 -14.57 -20.30
C ALA A 215 5.12 -15.17 -20.54
N GLU A 216 5.75 -15.75 -19.51
CA GLU A 216 7.06 -16.40 -19.63
C GLU A 216 7.01 -17.66 -20.49
N LYS A 217 5.91 -18.43 -20.39
CA LYS A 217 5.78 -19.70 -21.11
C LYS A 217 5.26 -19.56 -22.54
N TYR A 218 4.36 -18.62 -22.79
CA TYR A 218 3.61 -18.50 -24.04
C TYR A 218 3.76 -17.14 -24.74
N GLY A 219 4.53 -16.21 -24.17
CA GLY A 219 4.70 -14.85 -24.67
C GLY A 219 3.64 -13.88 -24.13
N ARG A 220 4.01 -12.60 -23.99
CA ARG A 220 3.11 -11.53 -23.49
C ARG A 220 1.92 -11.28 -24.41
N GLU A 221 2.04 -11.56 -25.70
CA GLU A 221 0.97 -11.47 -26.68
C GLU A 221 -0.21 -12.41 -26.37
N LYS A 222 0.05 -13.48 -25.60
CA LYS A 222 -0.98 -14.44 -25.20
C LYS A 222 -2.05 -13.80 -24.30
N ILE A 223 -1.70 -12.73 -23.57
CA ILE A 223 -2.63 -11.98 -22.71
C ILE A 223 -3.81 -11.48 -23.52
N GLY A 224 -3.56 -10.69 -24.57
CA GLY A 224 -4.62 -10.17 -25.43
C GLY A 224 -5.42 -11.27 -26.13
N GLU A 225 -4.78 -12.38 -26.52
CA GLU A 225 -5.49 -13.53 -27.10
C GLU A 225 -6.45 -14.20 -26.11
N ILE A 226 -6.04 -14.36 -24.85
CA ILE A 226 -6.88 -14.90 -23.78
C ILE A 226 -8.08 -13.98 -23.55
N ILE A 227 -7.88 -12.69 -23.34
CA ILE A 227 -8.99 -11.75 -23.05
C ILE A 227 -9.97 -11.70 -24.24
N ASN A 228 -9.46 -11.69 -25.49
CA ASN A 228 -10.31 -11.77 -26.68
C ASN A 228 -11.08 -13.09 -26.75
N ALA A 229 -10.43 -14.22 -26.42
CA ALA A 229 -11.10 -15.52 -26.39
C ALA A 229 -12.20 -15.56 -25.32
N MET A 230 -11.97 -15.02 -24.12
CA MET A 230 -12.98 -14.89 -23.07
C MET A 230 -14.19 -14.07 -23.55
N LYS A 231 -13.93 -12.95 -24.24
CA LYS A 231 -14.99 -12.11 -24.84
C LYS A 231 -15.75 -12.88 -25.92
N MET A 232 -15.08 -13.65 -26.78
CA MET A 232 -15.75 -14.43 -27.83
C MET A 232 -16.62 -15.57 -27.26
N THR A 233 -16.12 -16.29 -26.26
CA THR A 233 -16.84 -17.41 -25.63
C THR A 233 -17.88 -16.96 -24.62
N GLN A 234 -17.84 -15.68 -24.23
CA GLN A 234 -18.65 -15.12 -23.13
C GLN A 234 -18.45 -15.88 -21.81
N ASN A 235 -17.27 -16.48 -21.62
CA ASN A 235 -16.93 -17.31 -20.48
C ASN A 235 -15.42 -17.40 -20.29
N ALA A 236 -14.93 -17.11 -19.08
CA ALA A 236 -13.51 -17.03 -18.81
C ALA A 236 -12.77 -18.36 -18.95
N GLU A 237 -13.30 -19.43 -18.37
CA GLU A 237 -12.70 -20.78 -18.41
C GLU A 237 -12.61 -21.31 -19.83
N LYS A 238 -13.69 -21.20 -20.61
CA LYS A 238 -13.69 -21.56 -22.04
C LYS A 238 -12.77 -20.65 -22.88
N GLY A 239 -12.62 -19.39 -22.49
CA GLY A 239 -11.72 -18.46 -23.15
C GLY A 239 -10.26 -18.89 -22.98
N ILE A 240 -9.88 -19.24 -21.74
CA ILE A 240 -8.57 -19.80 -21.41
C ILE A 240 -8.34 -21.13 -22.12
N GLU A 241 -9.30 -22.05 -22.06
CA GLU A 241 -9.23 -23.34 -22.76
C GLU A 241 -9.02 -23.15 -24.27
N ARG A 242 -9.73 -22.21 -24.88
CA ARG A 242 -9.58 -21.88 -26.30
C ARG A 242 -8.21 -21.29 -26.64
N ALA A 243 -7.66 -20.44 -25.77
CA ALA A 243 -6.42 -19.71 -26.04
C ALA A 243 -5.15 -20.49 -25.69
N LEU A 244 -5.21 -21.32 -24.63
CA LEU A 244 -4.08 -22.06 -24.08
C LEU A 244 -4.17 -23.58 -24.34
N GLY A 245 -5.34 -24.10 -24.69
CA GLY A 245 -5.57 -25.55 -24.79
C GLY A 245 -5.58 -26.25 -23.42
N MET A 246 -5.86 -25.51 -22.34
CA MET A 246 -5.85 -25.99 -20.96
C MET A 246 -7.08 -25.46 -20.23
N ASP A 247 -7.78 -26.33 -19.49
CA ASP A 247 -8.78 -25.88 -18.54
C ASP A 247 -8.13 -25.35 -17.24
N TYR A 248 -8.93 -24.97 -16.25
CA TYR A 248 -8.40 -24.45 -14.99
C TYR A 248 -7.67 -25.50 -14.15
N GLU A 249 -8.03 -26.79 -14.28
CA GLU A 249 -7.36 -27.85 -13.55
C GLU A 249 -5.95 -28.06 -14.11
N ASP A 250 -5.82 -28.10 -15.43
CA ASP A 250 -4.53 -28.19 -16.12
C ASP A 250 -3.67 -26.94 -15.90
N LEU A 251 -4.27 -25.75 -15.98
CA LEU A 251 -3.59 -24.49 -15.68
C LEU A 251 -3.04 -24.49 -14.25
N THR A 252 -3.85 -24.90 -13.28
CA THR A 252 -3.44 -25.01 -11.86
C THR A 252 -2.24 -25.94 -11.72
N LYS A 253 -2.31 -27.17 -12.28
CA LYS A 253 -1.22 -28.15 -12.19
C LYS A 253 0.09 -27.61 -12.77
N GLN A 254 0.02 -26.91 -13.91
CA GLN A 254 1.21 -26.40 -14.57
C GLN A 254 1.80 -25.17 -13.86
N TRP A 255 0.95 -24.28 -13.37
CA TRP A 255 1.36 -23.13 -12.54
C TRP A 255 2.00 -23.59 -11.23
N HIS A 256 1.39 -24.53 -10.51
CA HIS A 256 1.97 -25.13 -9.30
C HIS A 256 3.33 -25.77 -9.55
N LYS A 257 3.48 -26.50 -10.66
CA LYS A 257 4.77 -27.08 -11.05
C LYS A 257 5.82 -26.01 -11.36
N TYR A 258 5.40 -24.91 -11.98
CA TYR A 258 6.26 -23.76 -12.26
C TYR A 258 6.77 -23.14 -10.95
N LEU A 259 5.90 -22.83 -9.99
CA LEU A 259 6.29 -22.27 -8.69
C LEU A 259 7.22 -23.18 -7.92
N LYS A 260 6.92 -24.48 -7.83
CA LYS A 260 7.78 -25.44 -7.14
C LYS A 260 9.17 -25.54 -7.76
N LYS A 261 9.26 -25.47 -9.08
CA LYS A 261 10.55 -25.51 -9.78
C LYS A 261 11.39 -24.27 -9.46
N GLU A 262 10.73 -23.12 -9.33
CA GLU A 262 11.38 -21.84 -9.02
C GLU A 262 11.88 -21.79 -7.58
N TYR A 263 11.01 -22.10 -6.62
CA TYR A 263 11.22 -21.73 -5.22
C TYR A 263 11.67 -22.87 -4.29
N TRP A 264 11.45 -24.14 -4.64
CA TRP A 264 11.95 -25.25 -3.81
C TRP A 264 13.48 -25.28 -3.63
N PRO A 265 14.31 -24.85 -4.61
CA PRO A 265 15.75 -24.73 -4.40
C PRO A 265 16.13 -23.78 -3.24
N ASP A 266 15.32 -22.75 -2.97
CA ASP A 266 15.62 -21.73 -1.96
C ASP A 266 15.58 -22.27 -0.52
N VAL A 267 14.80 -23.33 -0.28
CA VAL A 267 14.64 -23.97 1.04
C VAL A 267 15.98 -24.46 1.60
N ALA A 268 16.91 -24.86 0.74
CA ALA A 268 18.21 -25.38 1.19
C ALA A 268 19.18 -24.27 1.66
N GLY A 269 18.93 -23.02 1.29
CA GLY A 269 19.87 -21.91 1.48
C GLY A 269 19.34 -20.76 2.33
N ARG A 270 18.16 -20.89 2.92
CA ARG A 270 17.48 -19.86 3.71
C ARG A 270 16.87 -20.48 4.97
N ASP A 271 16.80 -19.69 6.03
CA ASP A 271 16.20 -20.09 7.30
C ASP A 271 14.68 -19.92 7.28
N GLU A 272 13.97 -20.82 7.97
CA GLU A 272 12.56 -20.62 8.34
C GLU A 272 12.49 -19.62 9.50
N ILE A 273 11.52 -18.71 9.49
CA ILE A 273 11.46 -17.64 10.51
C ILE A 273 11.24 -18.22 11.91
N GLU A 274 10.52 -19.33 12.04
CA GLU A 274 10.29 -20.04 13.30
C GLU A 274 11.55 -20.66 13.91
N ASP A 275 12.60 -20.90 13.10
CA ASP A 275 13.85 -21.49 13.59
C ASP A 275 14.78 -20.45 14.23
N ILE A 276 14.66 -19.18 13.81
CA ILE A 276 15.54 -18.09 14.24
C ILE A 276 14.83 -17.02 15.09
N ALA A 277 13.49 -17.05 15.16
CA ALA A 277 12.70 -16.05 15.85
C ALA A 277 11.59 -16.65 16.72
N LYS A 278 11.17 -15.88 17.73
CA LYS A 278 10.02 -16.23 18.58
C LYS A 278 8.76 -15.56 18.07
N ARG A 279 7.78 -16.37 17.65
CA ARG A 279 6.45 -15.88 17.27
C ARG A 279 5.66 -15.37 18.49
N LEU A 280 5.22 -14.11 18.42
CA LEU A 280 4.41 -13.48 19.49
C LEU A 280 2.92 -13.38 19.19
N THR A 281 2.50 -13.54 17.93
CA THR A 281 1.07 -13.48 17.54
C THR A 281 0.68 -14.69 16.72
N ASP A 282 -0.57 -15.15 16.87
CA ASP A 282 -1.08 -16.28 16.10
C ASP A 282 -2.40 -15.95 15.38
N HIS A 283 -2.28 -15.62 14.10
CA HIS A 283 -3.41 -15.22 13.27
C HIS A 283 -4.48 -16.33 13.10
N LYS A 284 -4.09 -17.61 13.17
CA LYS A 284 -5.04 -18.73 13.06
C LYS A 284 -5.87 -18.87 14.33
N LYS A 285 -5.22 -18.70 15.49
CA LYS A 285 -5.87 -18.72 16.81
C LYS A 285 -6.79 -17.51 16.98
N GLU A 286 -6.29 -16.32 16.65
CA GLU A 286 -7.00 -15.04 16.82
C GLU A 286 -7.99 -14.73 15.68
N LYS A 287 -7.98 -15.53 14.59
CA LYS A 287 -8.84 -15.41 13.41
C LYS A 287 -8.81 -14.02 12.78
N ASN A 288 -7.61 -13.54 12.56
CA ASN A 288 -7.34 -12.20 12.07
C ASN A 288 -6.34 -12.26 10.91
N TYR A 289 -6.21 -11.18 10.14
CA TYR A 289 -5.29 -11.14 8.98
C TYR A 289 -4.05 -10.29 9.25
N TYR A 290 -4.18 -9.25 10.07
CA TYR A 290 -3.14 -8.24 10.24
C TYR A 290 -2.65 -8.18 11.68
N ASN A 291 -1.33 -8.27 11.83
CA ASN A 291 -0.59 -7.90 13.03
C ASN A 291 0.64 -7.12 12.55
N ILE A 292 0.50 -5.81 12.40
CA ILE A 292 1.48 -4.94 11.75
C ILE A 292 1.88 -3.77 12.66
N SER A 293 2.95 -3.08 12.27
CA SER A 293 3.63 -2.00 13.00
C SER A 293 3.95 -2.36 14.44
N PRO A 294 4.68 -3.47 14.66
CA PRO A 294 5.18 -3.78 15.99
C PRO A 294 6.11 -2.65 16.45
N SER A 295 5.89 -2.20 17.67
CA SER A 295 6.74 -1.19 18.31
C SER A 295 6.99 -1.60 19.74
N VAL A 296 8.24 -1.90 20.09
CA VAL A 296 8.62 -2.30 21.45
C VAL A 296 8.76 -1.06 22.34
N SER A 297 8.32 -1.17 23.58
CA SER A 297 8.52 -0.09 24.55
C SER A 297 10.00 0.02 24.90
N PRO A 298 10.53 1.24 25.15
CA PRO A 298 11.94 1.44 25.50
C PRO A 298 12.42 0.60 26.69
N ASP A 299 11.53 0.32 27.65
CA ASP A 299 11.80 -0.57 28.79
C ASP A 299 11.77 -2.08 28.47
N GLY A 300 11.53 -2.47 27.22
CA GLY A 300 11.49 -3.86 26.73
C GLY A 300 10.33 -4.69 27.27
N SER A 301 9.37 -4.10 27.99
CA SER A 301 8.31 -4.85 28.67
C SER A 301 7.07 -5.11 27.81
N LYS A 302 6.81 -4.27 26.80
CA LYS A 302 5.56 -4.28 26.02
C LYS A 302 5.83 -4.10 24.54
N ILE A 303 4.91 -4.59 23.71
CA ILE A 303 4.86 -4.31 22.27
C ILE A 303 3.50 -3.74 21.94
N ALA A 304 3.47 -2.61 21.24
CA ALA A 304 2.27 -2.10 20.59
C ALA A 304 2.16 -2.70 19.18
N VAL A 305 0.96 -3.12 18.78
CA VAL A 305 0.70 -3.69 17.46
C VAL A 305 -0.67 -3.25 16.94
N LEU A 306 -0.74 -2.98 15.65
CA LEU A 306 -1.99 -2.73 14.94
C LEU A 306 -2.57 -4.07 14.45
N SER A 307 -3.81 -4.38 14.84
CA SER A 307 -4.44 -5.67 14.54
C SER A 307 -5.93 -5.57 14.28
N ASP A 308 -6.41 -6.41 13.35
CA ASP A 308 -7.81 -6.50 12.91
C ASP A 308 -8.62 -7.57 13.67
N ARG A 309 -8.09 -8.13 14.76
CA ARG A 309 -8.72 -9.24 15.52
C ARG A 309 -10.14 -8.98 16.03
N SER A 310 -10.60 -7.72 16.07
CA SER A 310 -11.98 -7.38 16.43
C SER A 310 -12.93 -7.15 15.24
N GLY A 311 -12.45 -7.39 14.02
CA GLY A 311 -13.10 -7.02 12.76
C GLY A 311 -12.88 -5.57 12.34
N TYR A 312 -12.18 -4.78 13.17
CA TYR A 312 -11.71 -3.43 12.90
C TYR A 312 -10.24 -3.33 13.30
N PHE A 313 -9.50 -2.45 12.64
CA PHE A 313 -8.13 -2.15 13.03
C PHE A 313 -8.10 -1.44 14.38
N ASP A 314 -7.34 -1.99 15.31
CA ASP A 314 -7.15 -1.49 16.66
C ASP A 314 -5.69 -1.57 17.05
N ILE A 315 -5.32 -0.83 18.10
CA ILE A 315 -4.00 -0.94 18.70
C ILE A 315 -4.10 -1.77 19.97
N TYR A 316 -3.33 -2.86 20.01
CA TYR A 316 -3.17 -3.74 21.16
C TYR A 316 -1.79 -3.56 21.77
N ILE A 317 -1.72 -3.72 23.09
CA ILE A 317 -0.48 -3.83 23.84
C ILE A 317 -0.33 -5.28 24.28
N LEU A 318 0.79 -5.88 23.89
CA LEU A 318 1.19 -7.25 24.21
C LEU A 318 2.37 -7.24 25.18
N GLY A 319 2.56 -8.31 25.94
CA GLY A 319 3.82 -8.57 26.63
C GLY A 319 4.93 -8.85 25.63
N ALA A 320 6.08 -8.19 25.75
CA ALA A 320 7.18 -8.37 24.81
C ALA A 320 7.79 -9.77 24.85
N ILE A 321 7.74 -10.42 26.02
CA ILE A 321 8.34 -11.75 26.23
C ILE A 321 7.44 -12.86 25.69
N ASP A 322 6.15 -12.84 26.01
CA ASP A 322 5.22 -13.96 25.77
C ASP A 322 4.16 -13.69 24.70
N GLY A 323 4.01 -12.44 24.26
CA GLY A 323 2.98 -12.03 23.32
C GLY A 323 1.57 -11.99 23.94
N GLU A 324 1.44 -12.15 25.26
CA GLU A 324 0.13 -12.14 25.91
C GLU A 324 -0.53 -10.77 25.76
N GLU A 325 -1.81 -10.76 25.40
CA GLU A 325 -2.56 -9.51 25.28
C GLU A 325 -2.74 -8.88 26.66
N ILE A 326 -2.06 -7.76 26.90
CA ILE A 326 -2.21 -6.95 28.12
C ILE A 326 -3.48 -6.12 28.02
N ARG A 327 -3.71 -5.45 26.88
CA ARG A 327 -4.93 -4.68 26.62
C ARG A 327 -5.09 -4.24 25.17
N ARG A 328 -6.34 -4.06 24.75
CA ARG A 328 -6.72 -3.16 23.64
C ARG A 328 -6.65 -1.69 24.06
N LEU A 329 -5.72 -0.94 23.49
CA LEU A 329 -5.47 0.47 23.82
C LEU A 329 -6.42 1.40 23.05
N VAL A 330 -6.42 1.32 21.72
CA VAL A 330 -7.24 2.14 20.82
C VAL A 330 -8.32 1.27 20.18
N LYS A 331 -9.49 1.87 19.93
CA LYS A 331 -10.55 1.23 19.15
C LYS A 331 -10.75 2.02 17.85
N GLY A 332 -10.32 1.48 16.72
CA GLY A 332 -10.51 2.12 15.43
C GLY A 332 -11.96 2.03 14.94
N ASN A 333 -12.29 2.87 13.96
CA ASN A 333 -13.57 2.94 13.23
C ASN A 333 -14.80 3.07 14.15
N ARG A 334 -14.63 3.69 15.32
CA ARG A 334 -15.67 3.79 16.36
C ARG A 334 -15.85 5.19 16.95
N SER A 335 -15.02 6.16 16.56
CA SER A 335 -15.13 7.55 17.01
C SER A 335 -14.61 8.51 15.96
N VAL A 336 -15.04 9.78 16.01
CA VAL A 336 -14.56 10.86 15.12
C VAL A 336 -13.04 11.07 15.20
N ASP A 337 -12.42 10.71 16.33
CA ASP A 337 -10.97 10.81 16.51
C ASP A 337 -10.19 9.58 16.01
N PHE A 338 -10.88 8.50 15.64
CA PHE A 338 -10.27 7.29 15.11
C PHE A 338 -11.23 6.74 14.05
N GLU A 339 -11.50 7.58 13.05
CA GLU A 339 -12.40 7.20 11.95
C GLU A 339 -11.77 6.08 11.15
N GLU A 340 -10.46 6.18 10.87
CA GLU A 340 -9.60 5.12 10.31
C GLU A 340 -8.15 5.24 10.84
N LEU A 341 -7.47 4.10 10.99
CA LEU A 341 -6.03 4.04 11.27
C LEU A 341 -5.28 3.90 9.94
N LYS A 342 -4.09 4.51 9.82
CA LYS A 342 -3.25 4.42 8.63
C LYS A 342 -2.81 2.98 8.41
N LEU A 343 -3.25 2.35 7.33
CA LEU A 343 -2.91 0.97 6.99
C LEU A 343 -1.71 0.88 6.04
N LEU A 344 -1.55 1.89 5.18
CA LEU A 344 -0.55 1.91 4.10
C LEU A 344 0.83 2.41 4.58
N GLN A 345 0.85 3.34 5.54
CA GLN A 345 2.06 3.76 6.26
C GLN A 345 1.82 3.74 7.79
N PRO A 346 1.62 2.54 8.37
CA PRO A 346 1.27 2.40 9.77
C PRO A 346 2.49 2.64 10.67
N GLY A 347 2.42 3.61 11.57
CA GLY A 347 3.49 3.92 12.53
C GLY A 347 2.99 3.95 13.97
N ILE A 348 3.70 3.26 14.86
CA ILE A 348 3.53 3.39 16.31
C ILE A 348 4.91 3.71 16.90
N SER A 349 5.01 4.81 17.63
CA SER A 349 6.24 5.15 18.35
C SER A 349 5.97 5.30 19.83
N TRP A 350 6.78 4.66 20.66
CA TRP A 350 6.75 4.85 22.10
C TRP A 350 7.52 6.11 22.49
N ALA A 351 6.96 6.86 23.43
CA ALA A 351 7.73 7.89 24.13
C ALA A 351 8.83 7.23 24.96
N PRO A 352 9.98 7.90 25.17
CA PRO A 352 11.11 7.36 25.92
C PRO A 352 10.75 6.96 27.36
N ASP A 353 9.67 7.54 27.91
CA ASP A 353 9.14 7.22 29.24
C ASP A 353 8.39 5.87 29.33
N SER A 354 8.20 5.15 28.22
CA SER A 354 7.43 3.90 28.10
C SER A 354 5.98 3.99 28.59
N LYS A 355 5.42 5.21 28.68
CA LYS A 355 4.05 5.47 29.16
C LYS A 355 3.12 5.98 28.09
N ARG A 356 3.65 6.64 27.06
CA ARG A 356 2.87 7.20 25.94
C ARG A 356 3.26 6.55 24.63
N ILE A 357 2.32 6.52 23.69
CA ILE A 357 2.59 6.22 22.28
C ILE A 357 2.12 7.39 21.40
N ALA A 358 2.79 7.63 20.29
CA ALA A 358 2.35 8.48 19.20
C ALA A 358 1.86 7.63 18.03
N ILE A 359 0.73 8.01 17.44
CA ILE A 359 0.15 7.39 16.24
C ILE A 359 -0.47 8.45 15.33
N ALA A 360 -0.46 8.21 14.03
CA ALA A 360 -1.26 8.97 13.07
C ALA A 360 -2.63 8.29 12.84
N ALA A 361 -3.69 9.09 12.80
CA ALA A 361 -5.03 8.61 12.47
C ALA A 361 -5.89 9.70 11.82
N LYS A 362 -6.89 9.27 11.06
CA LYS A 362 -7.89 10.16 10.48
C LYS A 362 -8.79 10.75 11.57
N ALA A 363 -9.00 12.06 11.49
CA ALA A 363 -9.75 12.83 12.47
C ALA A 363 -10.75 13.81 11.81
N GLY A 364 -11.78 13.28 11.15
CA GLY A 364 -12.78 14.05 10.42
C GLY A 364 -12.26 14.49 9.05
N LYS A 365 -12.05 15.81 8.87
CA LYS A 365 -11.63 16.39 7.58
C LYS A 365 -10.13 16.34 7.29
N SER A 366 -9.31 15.95 8.27
CA SER A 366 -7.85 15.89 8.18
C SER A 366 -7.32 14.70 8.98
N ASP A 367 -6.02 14.45 8.87
CA ASP A 367 -5.30 13.58 9.79
C ASP A 367 -4.86 14.35 11.04
N ALA A 368 -4.48 13.60 12.07
CA ALA A 368 -3.93 14.12 13.32
C ALA A 368 -2.92 13.13 13.92
N LEU A 369 -1.96 13.66 14.68
CA LEU A 369 -1.16 12.85 15.60
C LEU A 369 -1.88 12.74 16.94
N TYR A 370 -1.94 11.52 17.47
CA TYR A 370 -2.50 11.22 18.78
C TYR A 370 -1.41 10.74 19.74
N LEU A 371 -1.28 11.44 20.86
CA LEU A 371 -0.40 11.03 21.96
C LEU A 371 -1.25 10.36 23.03
N ILE A 372 -1.03 9.07 23.26
CA ILE A 372 -1.93 8.24 24.07
C ILE A 372 -1.19 7.66 25.26
N ASP A 373 -1.65 8.00 26.46
CA ASP A 373 -1.16 7.39 27.69
C ASP A 373 -1.68 5.95 27.79
N VAL A 374 -0.73 5.01 27.83
CA VAL A 374 -1.00 3.57 27.77
C VAL A 374 -1.75 3.06 29.01
N LYS A 375 -1.64 3.72 30.16
CA LYS A 375 -2.28 3.30 31.41
C LYS A 375 -3.71 3.85 31.52
N THR A 376 -3.87 5.15 31.29
CA THR A 376 -5.11 5.90 31.51
C THR A 376 -6.00 5.98 30.27
N LYS A 377 -5.45 5.71 29.07
CA LYS A 377 -6.10 5.92 27.76
C LYS A 377 -6.44 7.38 27.46
N LYS A 378 -5.92 8.32 28.25
CA LYS A 378 -6.02 9.74 27.92
C LYS A 378 -5.25 9.99 26.63
N LYS A 379 -5.86 10.76 25.75
CA LYS A 379 -5.28 11.12 24.46
C LYS A 379 -5.20 12.62 24.33
N GLU A 380 -4.10 13.07 23.77
CA GLU A 380 -3.89 14.41 23.26
C GLU A 380 -3.92 14.33 21.73
N LYS A 381 -4.48 15.36 21.09
CA LYS A 381 -4.68 15.41 19.65
C LYS A 381 -3.95 16.64 19.10
N LEU A 382 -3.02 16.40 18.18
CA LEU A 382 -2.25 17.42 17.49
C LEU A 382 -2.71 17.47 16.03
N ILE A 383 -3.15 18.65 15.57
CA ILE A 383 -3.63 18.87 14.21
C ILE A 383 -2.71 19.87 13.54
N PHE A 384 -2.29 19.56 12.32
CA PHE A 384 -1.46 20.42 11.48
C PHE A 384 -2.20 20.77 10.19
N ASN A 385 -1.79 21.85 9.54
CA ASN A 385 -2.34 22.25 8.24
C ASN A 385 -1.60 21.50 7.11
N LEU A 386 -1.79 20.18 7.07
CA LEU A 386 -1.18 19.25 6.12
C LEU A 386 -2.29 18.40 5.47
N ASP A 387 -2.05 17.91 4.26
CA ASP A 387 -3.00 17.08 3.52
C ASP A 387 -3.06 15.63 4.07
N GLY A 388 -1.94 15.15 4.60
CA GLY A 388 -1.78 13.83 5.20
C GLY A 388 -0.73 13.81 6.30
N ILE A 389 -0.88 12.91 7.27
CA ILE A 389 0.07 12.69 8.36
C ILE A 389 0.26 11.18 8.52
N PHE A 390 1.52 10.74 8.61
CA PHE A 390 1.89 9.33 8.62
C PHE A 390 2.84 8.99 9.79
N THR A 391 3.85 8.16 9.54
CA THR A 391 4.76 7.63 10.57
C THR A 391 5.37 8.74 11.42
N ALA A 392 5.44 8.51 12.74
CA ALA A 392 5.98 9.45 13.71
C ALA A 392 6.98 8.75 14.63
N ALA A 393 7.99 9.47 15.09
CA ALA A 393 9.04 9.01 16.00
C ALA A 393 9.32 10.04 17.09
N TRP A 394 9.26 9.61 18.34
CA TRP A 394 9.67 10.41 19.50
C TRP A 394 11.18 10.64 19.52
N SER A 395 11.58 11.87 19.87
CA SER A 395 12.97 12.16 20.20
C SER A 395 13.39 11.41 21.47
N PRO A 396 14.70 11.10 21.65
CA PRO A 396 15.18 10.38 22.83
C PRO A 396 14.92 11.11 24.15
N ASP A 397 14.86 12.45 24.11
CA ASP A 397 14.55 13.29 25.28
C ASP A 397 13.05 13.45 25.54
N GLY A 398 12.19 13.07 24.59
CA GLY A 398 10.74 13.12 24.68
C GLY A 398 10.13 14.53 24.53
N ASN A 399 10.91 15.51 24.08
CA ASN A 399 10.45 16.89 23.86
C ASN A 399 9.95 17.13 22.43
N GLN A 400 10.34 16.28 21.48
CA GLN A 400 10.06 16.47 20.06
C GLN A 400 9.48 15.21 19.41
N LEU A 401 8.74 15.42 18.33
CA LEU A 401 8.24 14.39 17.44
C LEU A 401 8.72 14.68 16.02
N ALA A 402 9.45 13.74 15.43
CA ALA A 402 9.63 13.72 13.98
C ALA A 402 8.45 12.97 13.35
N PHE A 403 7.92 13.43 12.23
CA PHE A 403 6.87 12.70 11.51
C PHE A 403 6.85 13.05 10.02
N ILE A 404 6.19 12.20 9.25
CA ILE A 404 5.99 12.41 7.82
C ILE A 404 4.67 13.13 7.60
N GLY A 405 4.73 14.26 6.90
CA GLY A 405 3.58 15.05 6.48
C GLY A 405 3.56 15.16 4.96
N THR A 406 2.36 15.19 4.37
CA THR A 406 2.23 15.54 2.95
C THR A 406 1.59 16.90 2.78
N GLN A 407 2.15 17.67 1.87
CA GLN A 407 1.64 18.96 1.47
C GLN A 407 2.01 19.22 0.00
N ASP A 408 1.07 19.70 -0.80
CA ASP A 408 1.32 20.19 -2.17
C ASP A 408 2.08 19.21 -3.09
N GLY A 409 1.83 17.91 -2.97
CA GLY A 409 2.36 16.90 -3.89
C GLY A 409 3.68 16.22 -3.47
N ALA A 410 4.19 16.44 -2.27
CA ALA A 410 5.35 15.71 -1.73
C ALA A 410 5.12 15.20 -0.30
N SER A 411 5.94 14.25 0.14
CA SER A 411 6.01 13.82 1.55
C SER A 411 7.32 14.28 2.16
N ASP A 412 7.24 15.02 3.27
CA ASP A 412 8.36 15.67 3.91
C ASP A 412 8.50 15.25 5.39
N VAL A 413 9.73 15.37 5.89
CA VAL A 413 10.05 15.20 7.30
C VAL A 413 9.75 16.49 8.06
N TYR A 414 8.89 16.41 9.07
CA TYR A 414 8.57 17.51 9.98
C TYR A 414 9.06 17.20 11.40
N ILE A 415 9.45 18.23 12.15
CA ILE A 415 9.63 18.20 13.60
C ILE A 415 8.56 19.06 14.26
N TYR A 416 7.92 18.50 15.28
CA TYR A 416 7.05 19.21 16.21
C TYR A 416 7.68 19.25 17.60
N ASP A 417 7.86 20.46 18.13
CA ASP A 417 8.27 20.69 19.52
C ASP A 417 7.04 20.72 20.43
N VAL A 418 7.00 19.83 21.41
CA VAL A 418 5.82 19.61 22.27
C VAL A 418 5.65 20.74 23.30
N GLU A 419 6.74 21.38 23.75
CA GLU A 419 6.66 22.46 24.74
C GLU A 419 6.44 23.82 24.06
N ALA A 420 7.14 24.07 22.96
CA ALA A 420 7.01 25.32 22.20
C ALA A 420 5.76 25.37 21.31
N GLU A 421 5.11 24.21 21.07
CA GLU A 421 4.02 24.04 20.12
C GLU A 421 4.38 24.50 18.69
N GLU A 422 5.65 24.31 18.30
CA GLU A 422 6.19 24.78 17.02
C GLU A 422 6.38 23.62 16.04
N LEU A 423 5.91 23.81 14.80
CA LEU A 423 6.09 22.86 13.69
C LEU A 423 7.12 23.42 12.70
N THR A 424 8.15 22.61 12.39
CA THR A 424 9.19 22.95 11.42
C THR A 424 9.30 21.84 10.37
N ALA A 425 9.28 22.22 9.09
CA ALA A 425 9.62 21.31 8.00
C ALA A 425 11.14 21.21 7.88
N LEU A 426 11.68 20.00 7.90
CA LEU A 426 13.11 19.74 7.72
C LEU A 426 13.49 19.51 6.27
N THR A 427 12.58 18.90 5.51
CA THR A 427 12.62 18.79 4.06
C THR A 427 11.45 19.58 3.49
N ASN A 428 11.59 20.02 2.25
CA ASN A 428 10.56 20.73 1.50
C ASN A 428 10.96 20.69 0.02
N ASP A 429 10.93 19.49 -0.54
CA ASP A 429 11.36 19.21 -1.91
C ASP A 429 10.37 18.25 -2.60
N ILE A 430 10.70 17.78 -3.81
CA ILE A 430 9.77 17.02 -4.66
C ILE A 430 9.79 15.52 -4.38
N TYR A 431 10.65 15.09 -3.46
CA TYR A 431 10.94 13.68 -3.22
C TYR A 431 9.96 13.08 -2.22
N SER A 432 9.96 11.75 -2.16
CA SER A 432 9.14 11.02 -1.21
C SER A 432 9.96 10.66 0.02
N ASP A 433 9.63 11.24 1.18
CA ASP A 433 10.27 10.90 2.45
C ASP A 433 9.40 10.02 3.34
N SER A 434 10.02 9.06 4.02
CA SER A 434 9.33 8.14 4.91
C SER A 434 10.17 7.66 6.08
N GLU A 435 9.49 7.13 7.10
CA GLU A 435 10.07 6.34 8.20
C GLU A 435 11.23 7.03 8.95
N PRO A 436 10.99 8.22 9.55
CA PRO A 436 12.02 8.94 10.26
C PRO A 436 12.36 8.24 11.58
N ALA A 437 13.64 8.14 11.93
CA ALA A 437 14.11 7.61 13.20
C ALA A 437 15.26 8.43 13.78
N TRP A 438 15.20 8.67 15.09
CA TRP A 438 16.20 9.46 15.83
C TRP A 438 17.42 8.65 16.18
N ASN A 439 18.60 9.27 16.12
CA ASN A 439 19.78 8.74 16.77
C ASN A 439 19.71 8.97 18.30
N ASN A 440 20.59 8.31 19.05
CA ASN A 440 20.50 8.25 20.52
C ASN A 440 20.63 9.60 21.24
N ASP A 441 21.40 10.53 20.68
CA ASP A 441 21.61 11.86 21.28
C ASP A 441 20.63 12.91 20.77
N GLY A 442 19.75 12.55 19.82
CA GLY A 442 18.78 13.44 19.22
C GLY A 442 19.36 14.50 18.28
N SER A 443 20.64 14.41 17.90
CA SER A 443 21.27 15.37 16.97
C SER A 443 20.96 15.11 15.50
N LYS A 444 20.53 13.88 15.15
CA LYS A 444 20.27 13.46 13.77
C LYS A 444 19.02 12.62 13.65
N LEU A 445 18.41 12.70 12.46
CA LEU A 445 17.41 11.76 11.98
C LEU A 445 17.99 10.92 10.84
N VAL A 446 17.61 9.65 10.78
CA VAL A 446 17.66 8.84 9.56
C VAL A 446 16.26 8.77 8.97
N PHE A 447 16.14 8.74 7.65
CA PHE A 447 14.87 8.61 6.93
C PHE A 447 15.08 7.92 5.58
N VAL A 448 14.02 7.41 4.99
CA VAL A 448 14.01 6.77 3.68
C VAL A 448 13.58 7.79 2.63
N SER A 449 14.26 7.86 1.49
CA SER A 449 13.91 8.78 0.41
C SER A 449 14.27 8.25 -0.98
N ASP A 450 13.59 8.75 -2.01
CA ASP A 450 13.91 8.50 -3.43
C ASP A 450 14.75 9.61 -4.07
N ARG A 451 15.26 10.57 -3.29
CA ARG A 451 16.02 11.75 -3.75
C ARG A 451 17.34 11.49 -4.48
N LYS A 452 17.83 10.25 -4.46
CA LYS A 452 19.13 9.83 -5.00
C LYS A 452 20.26 10.80 -4.58
N ASP A 453 21.02 11.31 -5.54
CA ASP A 453 22.17 12.17 -5.26
C ASP A 453 21.79 13.65 -5.03
N ASP A 454 20.52 14.05 -5.20
CA ASP A 454 20.05 15.42 -4.91
C ASP A 454 19.73 15.60 -3.42
N VAL A 455 20.77 15.57 -2.60
CA VAL A 455 20.69 15.87 -1.16
C VAL A 455 20.40 17.34 -0.85
N THR A 456 20.28 18.20 -1.88
CA THR A 456 20.01 19.63 -1.71
C THR A 456 18.54 20.00 -1.91
N GLY A 457 17.73 19.12 -2.51
CA GLY A 457 16.31 19.35 -2.76
C GLY A 457 16.03 20.53 -3.68
N GLN A 458 16.95 20.86 -4.59
CA GLN A 458 16.86 22.08 -5.41
C GLN A 458 16.11 21.87 -6.73
N ASN A 459 15.72 20.63 -7.03
CA ASN A 459 14.94 20.31 -8.22
C ASN A 459 13.54 20.92 -8.17
N THR A 460 13.05 21.34 -9.34
CA THR A 460 11.71 21.92 -9.45
C THR A 460 10.66 20.81 -9.52
N PRO A 461 9.39 21.06 -9.15
CA PRO A 461 8.31 20.08 -9.29
C PRO A 461 8.19 19.45 -10.69
N ALA A 462 8.47 20.23 -11.75
CA ALA A 462 8.45 19.72 -13.12
C ALA A 462 9.52 18.64 -13.40
N ALA A 463 10.58 18.58 -12.60
CA ALA A 463 11.65 17.59 -12.76
C ALA A 463 11.22 16.17 -12.34
N ILE A 464 10.12 16.02 -11.59
CA ILE A 464 9.69 14.70 -11.08
C ILE A 464 9.40 13.70 -12.21
N VAL A 465 8.99 14.19 -13.38
CA VAL A 465 8.74 13.38 -14.57
C VAL A 465 10.01 12.70 -15.08
N GLU A 466 11.16 13.38 -14.99
CA GLU A 466 12.46 12.86 -15.42
C GLU A 466 13.24 12.17 -14.28
N HIS A 467 12.79 12.37 -13.04
CA HIS A 467 13.38 11.77 -11.85
C HIS A 467 13.08 10.28 -11.76
N ASP A 468 14.07 9.50 -11.36
CA ASP A 468 13.88 8.07 -11.12
C ASP A 468 13.54 7.84 -9.65
N TYR A 469 12.23 7.80 -9.37
CA TYR A 469 11.63 7.50 -8.07
C TYR A 469 11.45 5.99 -7.82
N SER A 470 12.04 5.11 -8.65
CA SER A 470 11.81 3.67 -8.54
C SER A 470 12.58 2.99 -7.39
N GLN A 471 13.59 3.66 -6.85
CA GLN A 471 14.49 3.12 -5.82
C GLN A 471 14.57 4.06 -4.62
N LYS A 472 14.60 3.49 -3.41
CA LYS A 472 14.66 4.20 -2.14
C LYS A 472 15.92 3.85 -1.37
N ASP A 473 16.59 4.87 -0.84
CA ASP A 473 17.77 4.74 0.03
C ASP A 473 17.54 5.36 1.41
N LEU A 474 18.51 5.12 2.29
CA LEU A 474 18.59 5.74 3.60
C LEU A 474 19.38 7.05 3.55
N TYR A 475 18.89 8.07 4.24
CA TYR A 475 19.51 9.39 4.35
C TYR A 475 19.57 9.79 5.81
N THR A 476 20.55 10.62 6.17
CA THR A 476 20.59 11.29 7.47
C THR A 476 20.47 12.78 7.29
N ILE A 477 19.76 13.43 8.21
CA ILE A 477 19.76 14.89 8.36
C ILE A 477 20.30 15.29 9.73
N ASP A 478 21.26 16.21 9.74
CA ASP A 478 21.78 16.84 10.95
C ASP A 478 20.89 18.02 11.35
N LEU A 479 20.37 18.01 12.57
CA LEU A 479 19.39 19.00 13.01
C LEU A 479 19.99 20.38 13.32
N VAL A 480 21.31 20.47 13.49
CA VAL A 480 21.99 21.75 13.74
C VAL A 480 22.36 22.41 12.42
N SER A 481 22.95 21.65 11.50
CA SER A 481 23.41 22.21 10.22
C SER A 481 22.36 22.15 9.10
N GLY A 482 21.33 21.31 9.22
CA GLY A 482 20.37 21.02 8.16
C GLY A 482 20.95 20.21 7.00
N ASN A 483 22.12 19.58 7.19
CA ASN A 483 22.80 18.88 6.09
C ASN A 483 22.25 17.48 5.94
N ILE A 484 21.82 17.14 4.72
CA ILE A 484 21.38 15.80 4.34
C ILE A 484 22.56 15.03 3.73
N ASN A 485 22.72 13.76 4.13
CA ASN A 485 23.72 12.85 3.57
C ASN A 485 23.07 11.51 3.21
N ARG A 486 23.30 11.04 1.99
CA ARG A 486 22.91 9.71 1.52
C ARG A 486 23.79 8.64 2.17
N LEU A 487 23.19 7.62 2.78
CA LEU A 487 23.89 6.53 3.46
C LEU A 487 23.98 5.25 2.62
N THR A 488 22.90 4.92 1.89
CA THR A 488 22.88 3.80 0.96
C THR A 488 22.78 4.34 -0.47
N ALA A 489 23.46 3.68 -1.40
CA ALA A 489 23.45 4.03 -2.81
C ALA A 489 23.50 2.73 -3.60
N THR A 490 22.46 1.91 -3.44
CA THR A 490 22.40 0.55 -4.01
C THR A 490 21.34 0.47 -5.11
N GLU A 491 21.30 -0.65 -5.83
CA GLU A 491 20.23 -0.93 -6.80
C GLU A 491 18.97 -1.53 -6.12
N HIS A 492 18.97 -1.59 -4.78
CA HIS A 492 17.97 -2.24 -3.96
C HIS A 492 17.22 -1.21 -3.14
N ASN A 493 16.06 -1.60 -2.59
CA ASN A 493 15.32 -0.74 -1.70
C ASN A 493 15.78 -1.00 -0.26
N GLU A 494 15.92 0.08 0.50
CA GLU A 494 16.14 0.03 1.94
C GLU A 494 15.01 0.75 2.68
N ASP A 495 14.41 0.09 3.66
CA ASP A 495 13.29 0.61 4.45
C ASP A 495 13.50 0.32 5.96
N TYR A 496 12.65 0.93 6.79
CA TYR A 496 12.57 0.83 8.24
C TYR A 496 13.91 0.97 8.98
N PRO A 497 14.65 2.08 8.78
CA PRO A 497 15.89 2.30 9.49
C PRO A 497 15.65 2.56 10.99
N VAL A 498 16.48 1.97 11.84
CA VAL A 498 16.51 2.17 13.29
C VAL A 498 17.95 2.25 13.77
N TRP A 499 18.26 3.23 14.61
CA TRP A 499 19.57 3.34 15.23
C TRP A 499 19.74 2.31 16.33
N ALA A 500 20.92 1.70 16.40
CA ALA A 500 21.35 0.92 17.55
C ALA A 500 21.49 1.84 18.76
N HIS A 501 21.04 1.40 19.94
CA HIS A 501 21.13 2.16 21.19
C HIS A 501 22.45 1.95 21.93
N THR A 502 23.10 0.81 21.73
CA THR A 502 24.30 0.36 22.45
C THR A 502 25.59 0.51 21.65
N GLU A 503 25.48 0.69 20.33
CA GLU A 503 26.60 0.82 19.42
C GLU A 503 26.59 2.19 18.72
N GLU A 504 27.72 2.90 18.77
CA GLU A 504 27.83 4.18 18.09
C GLU A 504 27.76 4.01 16.56
N ASN A 505 27.08 4.96 15.91
CA ASN A 505 26.98 5.05 14.45
C ASN A 505 26.56 3.73 13.76
N THR A 506 25.70 2.94 14.40
CA THR A 506 25.20 1.70 13.82
C THR A 506 23.71 1.78 13.56
N LEU A 507 23.31 1.35 12.36
CA LEU A 507 21.93 1.28 11.90
C LEU A 507 21.54 -0.18 11.65
N PHE A 508 20.28 -0.50 11.97
CA PHE A 508 19.58 -1.65 11.45
C PHE A 508 18.52 -1.18 10.46
N TYR A 509 18.33 -1.91 9.37
CA TYR A 509 17.30 -1.63 8.36
C TYR A 509 16.93 -2.90 7.63
N VAL A 510 15.85 -2.89 6.84
CA VAL A 510 15.52 -4.00 5.94
C VAL A 510 15.89 -3.65 4.51
N SER A 511 16.36 -4.64 3.75
CA SER A 511 16.65 -4.47 2.32
C SER A 511 16.27 -5.68 1.50
N ASP A 512 15.80 -5.45 0.27
CA ASP A 512 15.43 -6.48 -0.71
C ASP A 512 16.60 -7.02 -1.56
N LYS A 513 17.84 -6.66 -1.20
CA LYS A 513 19.08 -7.01 -1.91
C LYS A 513 19.22 -8.48 -2.31
N ASP A 514 18.76 -9.41 -1.48
CA ASP A 514 18.87 -10.86 -1.74
C ASP A 514 17.60 -11.45 -2.38
N GLY A 515 16.76 -10.62 -3.00
CA GLY A 515 15.46 -10.99 -3.56
C GLY A 515 14.36 -11.22 -2.51
N VAL A 516 14.69 -11.00 -1.23
CA VAL A 516 13.74 -10.91 -0.11
C VAL A 516 14.20 -9.82 0.82
N TRP A 517 13.25 -9.28 1.57
CA TRP A 517 13.58 -8.37 2.65
C TRP A 517 14.27 -9.10 3.80
N ASN A 518 15.55 -8.79 4.02
CA ASN A 518 16.35 -9.26 5.15
C ASN A 518 16.75 -8.08 6.03
N ILE A 519 17.07 -8.35 7.30
CA ILE A 519 17.62 -7.36 8.21
C ILE A 519 19.12 -7.20 7.94
N TYR A 520 19.55 -5.96 7.84
CA TYR A 520 20.94 -5.56 7.67
C TYR A 520 21.39 -4.75 8.87
N ARG A 521 22.62 -5.00 9.33
CA ARG A 521 23.33 -4.16 10.30
C ARG A 521 24.43 -3.40 9.56
N HIS A 522 24.47 -2.09 9.72
CA HIS A 522 25.40 -1.19 9.05
C HIS A 522 26.05 -0.27 10.06
N ASN A 523 27.32 -0.53 10.37
CA ASN A 523 28.16 0.40 11.10
C ASN A 523 28.72 1.42 10.10
N LEU A 524 28.33 2.69 10.26
CA LEU A 524 28.61 3.73 9.27
C LEU A 524 30.13 3.86 9.05
N GLY A 525 30.55 3.69 7.80
CA GLY A 525 31.96 3.64 7.40
C GLY A 525 32.48 2.23 7.11
N THR A 526 31.64 1.20 7.25
CA THR A 526 31.92 -0.18 6.84
C THR A 526 30.81 -0.70 5.91
N ASP A 527 31.06 -1.82 5.23
CA ASP A 527 30.03 -2.43 4.40
C ASP A 527 28.90 -3.02 5.27
N PRO A 528 27.63 -2.88 4.88
CA PRO A 528 26.50 -3.46 5.60
C PRO A 528 26.53 -4.99 5.54
N VAL A 529 26.11 -5.62 6.64
CA VAL A 529 26.09 -7.08 6.80
C VAL A 529 24.66 -7.56 7.02
N ALA A 530 24.20 -8.51 6.21
CA ALA A 530 22.92 -9.18 6.43
C ALA A 530 23.01 -10.03 7.71
N ILE A 531 22.06 -9.83 8.63
CA ILE A 531 21.95 -10.61 9.88
C ILE A 531 20.86 -11.68 9.80
N THR A 532 20.00 -11.62 8.80
CA THR A 532 19.03 -12.67 8.47
C THR A 532 19.18 -13.12 7.02
N ASN A 533 18.77 -14.35 6.75
CA ASN A 533 18.62 -14.87 5.40
C ASN A 533 17.42 -15.82 5.35
N ILE A 534 16.22 -15.25 5.28
CA ILE A 534 14.96 -15.98 5.51
C ILE A 534 14.15 -16.23 4.23
N LEU A 535 13.20 -17.17 4.30
CA LEU A 535 12.33 -17.52 3.18
C LEU A 535 11.24 -16.47 2.91
N THR A 536 10.59 -15.95 3.95
CA THR A 536 9.37 -15.14 3.84
C THR A 536 9.57 -13.65 4.13
N GLY A 537 10.81 -13.23 4.42
CA GLY A 537 11.28 -11.86 4.67
C GLY A 537 10.78 -11.14 5.93
N THR A 538 11.41 -10.01 6.22
CA THR A 538 11.18 -9.12 7.39
C THR A 538 10.90 -7.70 6.93
N PHE A 539 9.88 -7.04 7.48
CA PHE A 539 9.43 -5.76 6.94
C PHE A 539 9.62 -4.57 7.89
N GLN A 540 9.29 -4.70 9.18
CA GLN A 540 9.25 -3.58 10.12
C GLN A 540 10.10 -3.89 11.33
N LEU A 541 10.95 -2.95 11.72
CA LEU A 541 11.92 -3.11 12.81
C LEU A 541 11.58 -2.20 13.99
N SER A 542 11.89 -2.69 15.19
CA SER A 542 11.82 -1.94 16.44
C SER A 542 12.78 -2.59 17.43
N LEU A 543 13.59 -1.79 18.13
CA LEU A 543 14.64 -2.27 19.03
C LEU A 543 14.34 -1.85 20.47
N THR A 544 14.72 -2.68 21.43
CA THR A 544 14.79 -2.29 22.84
C THR A 544 15.97 -1.36 23.11
N ASN A 545 15.92 -0.54 24.16
CA ASN A 545 17.03 0.37 24.52
C ASN A 545 18.39 -0.31 24.77
N ASP A 546 18.40 -1.63 24.99
CA ASP A 546 19.60 -2.43 25.18
C ASP A 546 19.99 -3.26 23.94
N ASP A 547 19.32 -3.05 22.81
CA ASP A 547 19.46 -3.77 21.54
C ASP A 547 19.38 -5.32 21.67
N SER A 548 18.77 -5.82 22.74
CA SER A 548 18.70 -7.27 23.00
C SER A 548 17.58 -7.99 22.23
N TYR A 549 16.56 -7.25 21.77
CA TYR A 549 15.41 -7.77 21.02
C TYR A 549 14.96 -6.83 19.92
#